data_AF-A0A916MQR1-F1
#
_entry.id   AF-A0A916MQR1-F1
#
_cell.length_a   1.000
_cell.length_b   1.000
_cell.length_c   1.000
_cell.angle_alpha   90.00
_cell.angle_beta   90.00
_cell.angle_gamma   90.00
#
_symmetry.space_group_name_H-M   'P 1'
#
loop_
_entity.id
_entity.type
_entity.pdbx_description
1 polymer ?
#
loop_
_entity_poly.entity_id
_entity_poly.type
_entity_poly.pdbx_seq_one_letter_code
_entity_poly.pdbx_strand_id
1 'polypeptide(L)'
;MPKVSSSARSVLRFAAVTIATAMFTTSAAAALLVYDPFDVDAGPASYLAGDDATGVNVLAGQNPATGPTAFYAGAWIQSGGDAQAVKDIGSLAYPLFPQSGGQIQETLQFSCCTFGRSGREIADGLGRERAARTIYQSFLIDFGTQGTDSPTDFGKRGYEMWNGGIGDSFLAVDLSLNHFAGINALTLAVTTGSGTQSMLVSGGGLSLAALAGVHLAVFRFDFDPVAPDVVTLYLDPVDSIEANYVPAASLAVAASDLHITHHGAFSQFTFSGAGHVPGAFDELRWGDTFADVTPFVTPQIPEPSTVSLLALGLAGIALMRRRRQVPRD
;
A
#
# COMPACT_ATOMS: atom_id res chain seq x y z
N MET A 1 17.24 -45.14 51.75
CA MET A 1 17.05 -45.08 50.28
C MET A 1 15.66 -44.52 49.97
N PRO A 2 15.53 -43.25 49.56
CA PRO A 2 14.23 -42.69 49.19
C PRO A 2 13.86 -43.07 47.76
N LYS A 3 12.72 -43.76 47.60
CA LYS A 3 12.09 -44.07 46.31
C LYS A 3 11.53 -42.79 45.70
N VAL A 4 12.20 -42.26 44.68
CA VAL A 4 11.66 -41.17 43.84
C VAL A 4 10.44 -41.71 43.09
N SER A 5 9.27 -41.09 43.29
CA SER A 5 8.01 -41.57 42.73
C SER A 5 7.95 -41.37 41.21
N SER A 6 7.49 -42.42 40.52
CA SER A 6 7.32 -42.52 39.07
C SER A 6 6.44 -41.40 38.46
N SER A 7 5.55 -40.81 39.26
CA SER A 7 4.54 -39.83 38.82
C SER A 7 5.14 -38.48 38.37
N ALA A 8 6.25 -38.03 38.97
CA ALA A 8 6.86 -36.74 38.63
C ALA A 8 7.51 -36.71 37.22
N ARG A 9 7.85 -37.87 36.65
CA ARG A 9 8.49 -37.95 35.32
C ARG A 9 7.50 -37.80 34.18
N SER A 10 6.23 -38.14 34.37
CA SER A 10 5.20 -38.05 33.33
C SER A 10 4.71 -36.62 33.11
N VAL A 11 4.59 -35.81 34.17
CA VAL A 11 4.14 -34.41 34.08
C VAL A 11 5.16 -33.54 33.33
N LEU A 12 6.46 -33.76 33.58
CA LEU A 12 7.55 -33.04 32.90
C LEU A 12 7.65 -33.37 31.40
N ARG A 13 7.31 -34.60 30.99
CA ARG A 13 7.30 -34.98 29.56
C ARG A 13 6.12 -34.37 28.81
N PHE A 14 4.94 -34.26 29.44
CA PHE A 14 3.78 -33.62 28.82
C PHE A 14 4.01 -32.12 28.62
N ALA A 15 4.53 -31.40 29.61
CA ALA A 15 4.82 -29.97 29.49
C ALA A 15 5.86 -29.68 28.38
N ALA A 16 6.88 -30.52 28.23
CA ALA A 16 7.88 -30.35 27.17
C ALA A 16 7.32 -30.58 25.76
N VAL A 17 6.38 -31.51 25.58
CA VAL A 17 5.75 -31.78 24.28
C VAL A 17 4.77 -30.66 23.88
N THR A 18 4.03 -30.09 24.83
CA THR A 18 3.13 -28.95 24.56
C THR A 18 3.90 -27.67 24.22
N ILE A 19 5.05 -27.42 24.87
CA ILE A 19 5.92 -26.28 24.52
C ILE A 19 6.55 -26.47 23.15
N ALA A 20 6.95 -27.70 22.78
CA ALA A 20 7.53 -27.97 21.47
C ALA A 20 6.52 -27.81 20.32
N THR A 21 5.24 -28.17 20.52
CA THR A 21 4.21 -28.04 19.46
C THR A 21 3.74 -26.59 19.25
N ALA A 22 3.77 -25.75 20.28
CA ALA A 22 3.46 -24.32 20.14
C ALA A 22 4.54 -23.52 19.39
N MET A 23 5.74 -24.07 19.19
CA MET A 23 6.87 -23.39 18.53
C MET A 23 7.02 -23.69 17.03
N PHE A 24 6.16 -24.53 16.45
CA PHE A 24 6.22 -24.91 15.02
C PHE A 24 4.97 -24.52 14.22
N THR A 25 4.20 -23.54 14.68
CA THR A 25 3.30 -22.83 13.74
C THR A 25 4.20 -22.05 12.78
N THR A 26 4.49 -22.64 11.61
CA THR A 26 4.99 -21.88 10.47
C THR A 26 3.94 -20.82 10.19
N SER A 27 4.16 -19.59 10.63
CA SER A 27 3.43 -18.45 10.11
C SER A 27 3.56 -18.56 8.60
N ALA A 28 2.45 -18.75 7.89
CA ALA A 28 2.41 -18.46 6.47
C ALA A 28 2.85 -16.99 6.39
N ALA A 29 4.12 -16.77 6.03
CA ALA A 29 4.67 -15.43 6.01
C ALA A 29 3.87 -14.68 4.96
N ALA A 30 3.10 -13.70 5.42
CA ALA A 30 2.42 -12.75 4.59
C ALA A 30 3.46 -12.19 3.59
N ALA A 31 3.16 -12.33 2.31
CA ALA A 31 4.14 -12.15 1.24
C ALA A 31 3.84 -10.83 0.54
N LEU A 32 4.62 -9.80 0.88
CA LEU A 32 4.70 -8.58 0.10
C LEU A 32 5.00 -8.95 -1.37
N LEU A 33 4.04 -8.67 -2.25
CA LEU A 33 4.12 -9.00 -3.67
C LEU A 33 4.95 -7.96 -4.42
N VAL A 34 4.76 -6.69 -4.11
CA VAL A 34 5.46 -5.55 -4.71
C VAL A 34 5.76 -4.55 -3.61
N TYR A 35 6.96 -3.97 -3.68
CA TYR A 35 7.28 -2.75 -2.95
C TYR A 35 8.10 -1.82 -3.81
N ASP A 36 7.53 -0.67 -4.14
CA ASP A 36 8.16 0.37 -4.92
C ASP A 36 8.24 1.68 -4.10
N PRO A 37 9.42 1.97 -3.50
CA PRO A 37 9.67 3.22 -2.78
C PRO A 37 10.08 4.39 -3.71
N PHE A 38 10.02 4.22 -5.03
CA PHE A 38 10.53 5.24 -5.96
C PHE A 38 11.98 5.65 -5.70
N ASP A 39 12.81 4.70 -5.28
CA ASP A 39 14.20 4.94 -4.92
C ASP A 39 15.01 5.44 -6.12
N VAL A 40 15.81 6.49 -5.90
CA VAL A 40 16.59 7.18 -6.94
C VAL A 40 18.08 6.94 -6.67
N ASP A 41 18.82 6.60 -7.72
CA ASP A 41 20.29 6.51 -7.72
C ASP A 41 20.91 5.51 -6.69
N ALA A 42 20.12 4.62 -6.08
CA ALA A 42 20.63 3.59 -5.17
C ALA A 42 21.19 2.33 -5.88
N GLY A 43 21.05 2.23 -7.21
CA GLY A 43 21.61 1.12 -7.97
C GLY A 43 21.02 0.96 -9.38
N PRO A 44 21.43 -0.09 -10.11
CA PRO A 44 20.95 -0.37 -11.49
C PRO A 44 19.46 -0.71 -11.57
N ALA A 45 18.80 -0.89 -10.42
CA ALA A 45 17.39 -1.18 -10.28
C ALA A 45 16.57 0.04 -9.83
N SER A 46 17.22 1.20 -9.59
CA SER A 46 16.57 2.42 -9.12
C SER A 46 16.01 3.24 -10.28
N TYR A 47 15.11 4.15 -9.95
CA TYR A 47 14.72 5.19 -10.89
C TYR A 47 15.88 6.15 -11.15
N LEU A 48 15.85 6.76 -12.33
CA LEU A 48 16.60 7.96 -12.61
C LEU A 48 15.69 9.15 -12.28
N ALA A 49 16.16 10.07 -11.44
CA ALA A 49 15.45 11.31 -11.20
C ALA A 49 15.22 12.04 -12.53
N GLY A 50 13.99 12.50 -12.73
CA GLY A 50 13.56 13.09 -13.98
C GLY A 50 12.96 14.46 -13.86
N ASP A 51 12.86 15.10 -15.02
CA ASP A 51 12.23 16.37 -15.24
C ASP A 51 11.29 16.26 -16.43
N ASP A 52 10.00 16.13 -16.11
CA ASP A 52 8.89 16.07 -17.06
C ASP A 52 8.80 17.35 -17.92
N ALA A 53 9.26 18.50 -17.42
CA ALA A 53 9.25 19.75 -18.19
C ALA A 53 10.25 19.72 -19.35
N THR A 54 11.35 18.99 -19.19
CA THR A 54 12.41 18.86 -20.21
C THR A 54 12.40 17.51 -20.92
N GLY A 55 11.54 16.58 -20.48
CA GLY A 55 11.46 15.21 -21.01
C GLY A 55 12.64 14.31 -20.59
N VAL A 56 13.43 14.74 -19.60
CA VAL A 56 14.59 13.99 -19.11
C VAL A 56 14.13 12.96 -18.09
N ASN A 57 14.52 11.70 -18.27
CA ASN A 57 14.20 10.58 -17.37
C ASN A 57 12.72 10.58 -16.96
N VAL A 58 11.81 10.76 -17.92
CA VAL A 58 10.37 10.62 -17.67
C VAL A 58 10.08 9.21 -17.14
N LEU A 59 8.97 9.06 -16.43
CA LEU A 59 8.53 7.82 -15.80
C LEU A 59 8.32 6.73 -16.85
N ALA A 60 7.72 7.09 -17.99
CA ALA A 60 7.51 6.17 -19.10
C ALA A 60 8.84 5.55 -19.58
N GLY A 61 8.89 4.22 -19.62
CA GLY A 61 10.07 3.44 -19.97
C GLY A 61 10.95 3.07 -18.78
N GLN A 62 10.78 3.69 -17.61
CA GLN A 62 11.47 3.26 -16.40
C GLN A 62 10.85 1.96 -15.87
N ASN A 63 11.71 1.04 -15.44
CA ASN A 63 11.32 -0.27 -14.94
C ASN A 63 12.26 -0.65 -13.80
N PRO A 64 12.13 -0.01 -12.62
CA PRO A 64 12.99 -0.35 -11.51
C PRO A 64 12.77 -1.82 -11.14
N ALA A 65 13.83 -2.52 -10.75
CA ALA A 65 13.73 -3.90 -10.28
C ALA A 65 13.36 -3.89 -8.79
N THR A 66 12.16 -3.41 -8.50
CA THR A 66 11.57 -3.31 -7.17
C THR A 66 11.02 -4.66 -6.74
N GLY A 67 11.93 -5.56 -6.34
CA GLY A 67 11.60 -6.86 -5.77
C GLY A 67 11.38 -8.00 -6.78
N PRO A 68 11.26 -9.24 -6.30
CA PRO A 68 11.49 -10.46 -7.09
C PRO A 68 10.36 -10.89 -8.05
N THR A 69 9.29 -10.12 -8.27
CA THR A 69 8.02 -10.71 -8.71
C THR A 69 7.63 -10.42 -10.15
N ALA A 70 7.10 -11.46 -10.80
CA ALA A 70 6.35 -11.42 -12.05
C ALA A 70 5.01 -10.67 -11.94
N PHE A 71 4.81 -9.80 -10.94
CA PHE A 71 3.53 -9.11 -10.74
C PHE A 71 3.28 -8.04 -11.79
N TYR A 72 4.33 -7.35 -12.25
CA TYR A 72 4.23 -6.42 -13.38
C TYR A 72 4.79 -7.04 -14.65
N ALA A 73 4.12 -6.79 -15.77
CA ALA A 73 4.51 -7.31 -17.07
C ALA A 73 5.62 -6.48 -17.75
N GLY A 74 5.90 -5.27 -17.25
CA GLY A 74 6.89 -4.41 -17.88
C GLY A 74 7.13 -3.07 -17.18
N ALA A 75 7.76 -2.18 -17.94
CA ALA A 75 8.03 -0.79 -17.56
C ALA A 75 6.75 0.02 -17.40
N TRP A 76 6.88 1.19 -16.77
CA TRP A 76 5.87 2.23 -16.87
C TRP A 76 5.63 2.62 -18.33
N ILE A 77 4.38 2.82 -18.68
CA ILE A 77 3.93 3.33 -19.98
C ILE A 77 3.09 4.58 -19.75
N GLN A 78 3.08 5.47 -20.73
CA GLN A 78 2.27 6.67 -20.71
C GLN A 78 1.35 6.66 -21.92
N SER A 79 0.09 7.04 -21.72
CA SER A 79 -0.91 7.13 -22.77
C SER A 79 -1.49 8.55 -22.80
N GLY A 80 -0.94 9.36 -23.70
CA GLY A 80 -1.34 10.76 -23.83
C GLY A 80 -0.83 11.65 -22.70
N GLY A 81 -1.22 12.92 -22.80
CA GLY A 81 -0.95 13.93 -21.78
C GLY A 81 0.52 14.30 -21.58
N ASP A 82 0.77 14.98 -20.47
CA ASP A 82 2.11 15.43 -20.08
C ASP A 82 2.90 14.27 -19.47
N ALA A 83 4.22 14.34 -19.61
CA ALA A 83 5.09 13.37 -18.99
C ALA A 83 5.02 13.46 -17.46
N GLN A 84 5.29 12.35 -16.80
CA GLN A 84 5.50 12.31 -15.36
C GLN A 84 6.95 11.91 -15.10
N ALA A 85 7.46 12.15 -13.90
CA ALA A 85 8.81 11.74 -13.52
C ALA A 85 8.88 11.44 -12.03
N VAL A 86 9.83 10.58 -11.65
CA VAL A 86 10.23 10.44 -10.25
C VAL A 86 11.14 11.61 -9.90
N LYS A 87 10.86 12.26 -8.77
CA LYS A 87 11.61 13.39 -8.23
C LYS A 87 12.42 12.94 -7.03
N ASP A 88 13.71 13.28 -7.03
CA ASP A 88 14.59 13.12 -5.87
C ASP A 88 14.47 14.34 -4.94
N ILE A 89 13.31 14.46 -4.30
CA ILE A 89 12.99 15.51 -3.33
C ILE A 89 12.64 14.94 -1.96
N GLY A 90 12.99 13.67 -1.75
CA GLY A 90 12.61 12.86 -0.60
C GLY A 90 11.24 12.20 -0.77
N SER A 91 10.99 11.25 0.13
CA SER A 91 9.76 10.48 0.22
C SER A 91 8.69 11.21 1.03
N LEU A 92 7.41 10.94 0.72
CA LEU A 92 6.27 11.38 1.50
C LEU A 92 6.35 10.80 2.92
N ALA A 93 5.98 11.60 3.92
CA ALA A 93 6.08 11.21 5.32
C ALA A 93 4.73 10.88 5.93
N TYR A 94 4.60 9.67 6.49
CA TYR A 94 3.42 9.22 7.20
C TYR A 94 3.79 8.58 8.56
N PRO A 95 3.07 8.89 9.66
CA PRO A 95 3.46 8.47 11.00
C PRO A 95 3.70 6.96 11.13
N LEU A 96 4.89 6.59 11.64
CA LEU A 96 5.33 5.21 11.85
C LEU A 96 5.37 4.33 10.60
N PHE A 97 5.16 4.89 9.41
CA PHE A 97 5.24 4.16 8.16
C PHE A 97 6.68 4.25 7.61
N PRO A 98 7.28 3.13 7.18
CA PRO A 98 8.59 3.17 6.53
C PRO A 98 8.53 4.02 5.27
N GLN A 99 9.51 4.89 5.10
CA GLN A 99 9.61 5.79 3.96
C GLN A 99 11.05 5.75 3.41
N SER A 100 11.18 5.66 2.10
CA SER A 100 12.47 5.66 1.40
C SER A 100 12.29 6.16 -0.03
N GLY A 101 13.36 6.67 -0.63
CA GLY A 101 13.37 7.05 -2.04
C GLY A 101 12.81 8.44 -2.36
N GLY A 102 12.35 8.60 -3.60
CA GLY A 102 11.75 9.81 -4.14
C GLY A 102 10.24 9.72 -4.19
N GLN A 103 9.61 10.52 -5.05
CA GLN A 103 8.17 10.50 -5.26
C GLN A 103 7.80 10.83 -6.70
N ILE A 104 6.66 10.33 -7.18
CA ILE A 104 6.09 10.79 -8.45
C ILE A 104 5.39 12.11 -8.20
N GLN A 105 5.82 13.15 -8.90
CA GLN A 105 5.20 14.48 -8.87
C GLN A 105 5.42 15.17 -10.22
N GLU A 106 4.39 15.88 -10.69
CA GLU A 106 4.48 16.67 -11.93
C GLU A 106 5.11 18.04 -11.66
N THR A 107 6.00 18.48 -12.55
CA THR A 107 6.65 19.81 -12.51
C THR A 107 5.87 20.83 -13.31
N LEU A 108 5.28 20.40 -14.43
CA LEU A 108 4.50 21.28 -15.29
C LEU A 108 3.08 21.47 -14.74
N GLN A 109 2.78 22.70 -14.35
CA GLN A 109 1.44 23.11 -13.89
C GLN A 109 0.84 24.25 -14.73
N PHE A 110 1.54 24.66 -15.79
CA PHE A 110 1.33 25.96 -16.44
C PHE A 110 1.00 25.89 -17.94
N SER A 111 0.85 24.72 -18.53
CA SER A 111 0.24 24.61 -19.86
C SER A 111 -1.26 24.40 -19.69
N CYS A 112 -2.08 24.94 -20.59
CA CYS A 112 -3.52 25.13 -20.43
C CYS A 112 -4.31 23.90 -19.97
N CYS A 113 -3.76 22.70 -20.07
CA CYS A 113 -4.24 21.50 -19.41
C CYS A 113 -3.07 20.51 -19.23
N THR A 114 -2.70 20.17 -18.00
CA THR A 114 -1.80 19.02 -17.73
C THR A 114 -2.64 17.76 -17.58
N PHE A 115 -2.24 16.66 -18.22
CA PHE A 115 -3.00 15.41 -18.27
C PHE A 115 -2.12 14.17 -18.02
N GLY A 116 -1.14 14.27 -17.12
CA GLY A 116 -0.21 13.17 -16.90
C GLY A 116 -0.92 11.90 -16.45
N ARG A 117 -0.77 10.84 -17.25
CA ARG A 117 -1.29 9.50 -16.98
C ARG A 117 -0.26 8.46 -17.36
N SER A 118 0.49 8.03 -16.36
CA SER A 118 1.35 6.86 -16.46
C SER A 118 0.74 5.69 -15.75
N GLY A 119 1.02 4.49 -16.24
CA GLY A 119 0.61 3.26 -15.61
C GLY A 119 1.57 2.13 -15.91
N ARG A 120 1.44 1.05 -15.15
CA ARG A 120 2.23 -0.18 -15.36
C ARG A 120 1.28 -1.35 -15.50
N GLU A 121 1.55 -2.18 -16.49
CA GLU A 121 0.76 -3.38 -16.74
C GLU A 121 0.97 -4.40 -15.60
N ILE A 122 -0.13 -4.88 -15.04
CA ILE A 122 -0.17 -5.97 -14.08
C ILE A 122 -0.17 -7.27 -14.90
N ALA A 123 0.81 -8.13 -14.66
CA ALA A 123 0.92 -9.42 -15.32
C ALA A 123 -0.37 -10.22 -15.11
N ASP A 124 -0.93 -10.72 -16.22
CA ASP A 124 -2.22 -11.41 -16.30
C ASP A 124 -3.46 -10.62 -15.85
N GLY A 125 -3.28 -9.40 -15.31
CA GLY A 125 -4.32 -8.57 -14.73
C GLY A 125 -4.95 -9.17 -13.46
N LEU A 126 -5.73 -8.35 -12.76
CA LEU A 126 -6.53 -8.75 -11.60
C LEU A 126 -7.97 -9.07 -12.05
N GLY A 127 -8.59 -10.06 -11.39
CA GLY A 127 -9.98 -10.47 -11.61
C GLY A 127 -10.23 -11.33 -12.85
N ARG A 128 -9.23 -11.60 -13.71
CA ARG A 128 -9.41 -12.41 -14.94
C ARG A 128 -9.55 -13.90 -14.70
N GLU A 129 -8.84 -14.45 -13.72
CA GLU A 129 -8.75 -15.89 -13.48
C GLU A 129 -10.05 -16.51 -12.94
N ARG A 130 -11.04 -15.69 -12.57
CA ARG A 130 -12.30 -16.11 -11.93
C ARG A 130 -12.07 -17.04 -10.73
N ALA A 131 -10.98 -16.82 -10.00
CA ALA A 131 -10.71 -17.46 -8.73
C ALA A 131 -10.98 -16.45 -7.62
N ALA A 132 -11.50 -16.93 -6.49
CA ALA A 132 -11.69 -16.07 -5.33
C ALA A 132 -10.30 -15.62 -4.82
N ARG A 133 -10.09 -14.32 -4.73
CA ARG A 133 -8.81 -13.74 -4.29
C ARG A 133 -9.05 -12.41 -3.60
N THR A 134 -8.44 -12.25 -2.43
CA THR A 134 -8.27 -10.93 -1.81
C THR A 134 -6.85 -10.46 -2.06
N ILE A 135 -6.68 -9.23 -2.50
CA ILE A 135 -5.37 -8.58 -2.65
C ILE A 135 -5.47 -7.14 -2.15
N TYR A 136 -4.38 -6.66 -1.57
CA TYR A 136 -4.27 -5.33 -1.01
C TYR A 136 -3.26 -4.50 -1.79
N GLN A 137 -3.53 -3.21 -1.84
CA GLN A 137 -2.60 -2.20 -2.33
C GLN A 137 -2.54 -1.07 -1.33
N SER A 138 -1.36 -0.53 -1.07
CA SER A 138 -1.23 0.76 -0.40
C SER A 138 -0.33 1.70 -1.17
N PHE A 139 -0.46 2.99 -0.88
CA PHE A 139 0.46 4.03 -1.29
C PHE A 139 0.24 5.28 -0.44
N LEU A 140 1.27 6.12 -0.36
CA LEU A 140 1.16 7.47 0.16
C LEU A 140 0.72 8.41 -0.96
N ILE A 141 -0.19 9.31 -0.62
CA ILE A 141 -0.74 10.30 -1.55
C ILE A 141 -0.84 11.65 -0.87
N ASP A 142 -0.33 12.67 -1.53
CA ASP A 142 -0.64 14.07 -1.21
C ASP A 142 -1.47 14.60 -2.38
N PHE A 143 -2.68 15.06 -2.12
CA PHE A 143 -3.53 15.64 -3.19
C PHE A 143 -3.06 17.03 -3.62
N GLY A 144 -2.03 17.57 -2.98
CA GLY A 144 -1.49 18.90 -3.17
C GLY A 144 -2.41 19.96 -2.60
N THR A 145 -2.19 21.21 -3.01
CA THR A 145 -3.03 22.33 -2.56
C THR A 145 -3.63 23.10 -3.72
N GLN A 146 -4.73 23.78 -3.41
CA GLN A 146 -5.40 24.75 -4.27
C GLN A 146 -4.51 25.97 -4.58
N GLY A 147 -3.54 26.31 -3.72
CA GLY A 147 -2.80 27.56 -3.87
C GLY A 147 -3.71 28.78 -3.74
N THR A 148 -3.57 29.72 -4.65
CA THR A 148 -4.35 30.97 -4.70
C THR A 148 -5.55 30.92 -5.64
N ASP A 149 -5.71 29.84 -6.41
CA ASP A 149 -6.71 29.75 -7.47
C ASP A 149 -8.09 29.41 -6.90
N SER A 150 -9.14 29.67 -7.68
CA SER A 150 -10.51 29.34 -7.26
C SER A 150 -10.67 27.83 -7.13
N PRO A 151 -11.50 27.32 -6.19
CA PRO A 151 -11.99 25.94 -6.15
C PRO A 151 -12.30 25.33 -7.52
N THR A 152 -12.80 26.16 -8.44
CA THR A 152 -13.19 25.81 -9.80
C THR A 152 -12.04 25.54 -10.78
N ASP A 153 -10.81 25.89 -10.41
CA ASP A 153 -9.69 25.97 -11.36
C ASP A 153 -8.82 24.70 -11.35
N PHE A 154 -8.97 23.81 -10.37
CA PHE A 154 -8.44 22.44 -10.50
C PHE A 154 -9.53 21.54 -11.08
N GLY A 155 -9.15 20.66 -12.01
CA GLY A 155 -10.07 19.76 -12.67
C GLY A 155 -10.27 18.45 -11.94
N LYS A 156 -9.20 17.68 -11.85
CA LYS A 156 -9.20 16.37 -11.22
C LYS A 156 -7.85 16.08 -10.61
N ARG A 157 -7.83 15.45 -9.45
CA ARG A 157 -6.63 14.93 -8.79
C ARG A 157 -6.97 13.58 -8.18
N GLY A 158 -6.18 12.56 -8.47
CA GLY A 158 -6.49 11.25 -7.92
C GLY A 158 -5.62 10.12 -8.41
N TYR A 159 -5.97 8.94 -7.93
CA TYR A 159 -5.37 7.68 -8.28
C TYR A 159 -6.30 6.91 -9.22
N GLU A 160 -5.77 6.40 -10.32
CA GLU A 160 -6.54 5.70 -11.34
C GLU A 160 -5.98 4.29 -11.58
N MET A 161 -6.85 3.35 -11.93
CA MET A 161 -6.51 2.03 -12.45
C MET A 161 -7.37 1.72 -13.66
N TRP A 162 -6.87 0.89 -14.58
CA TRP A 162 -7.53 0.69 -15.87
C TRP A 162 -7.58 -0.77 -16.32
N ASN A 163 -8.49 -1.04 -17.28
CA ASN A 163 -8.70 -2.34 -17.92
C ASN A 163 -8.54 -2.22 -19.45
N GLY A 164 -7.53 -2.87 -20.02
CA GLY A 164 -7.31 -2.94 -21.47
C GLY A 164 -6.43 -1.82 -22.07
N GLY A 165 -6.04 -0.82 -21.28
CA GLY A 165 -5.16 0.27 -21.68
C GLY A 165 -5.13 1.37 -20.62
N ILE A 166 -4.51 2.52 -20.89
CA ILE A 166 -4.48 3.69 -20.00
C ILE A 166 -5.34 4.82 -20.60
N GLY A 167 -6.18 5.43 -19.78
CA GLY A 167 -7.04 6.58 -20.13
C GLY A 167 -8.51 6.38 -19.79
N ASP A 168 -9.33 7.42 -20.00
CA ASP A 168 -10.73 7.46 -19.53
C ASP A 168 -11.59 6.30 -20.03
N SER A 169 -11.44 5.91 -21.30
CA SER A 169 -12.20 4.81 -21.91
C SER A 169 -11.93 3.43 -21.28
N PHE A 170 -10.90 3.34 -20.45
CA PHE A 170 -10.45 2.10 -19.81
C PHE A 170 -10.50 2.18 -18.29
N LEU A 171 -11.02 3.27 -17.70
CA LEU A 171 -11.01 3.48 -16.26
C LEU A 171 -11.79 2.37 -15.54
N ALA A 172 -11.15 1.75 -14.55
CA ALA A 172 -11.71 0.64 -13.77
C ALA A 172 -11.91 1.04 -12.31
N VAL A 173 -10.91 1.69 -11.70
CA VAL A 173 -10.98 2.21 -10.32
C VAL A 173 -10.45 3.63 -10.33
N ASP A 174 -11.15 4.53 -9.63
CA ASP A 174 -10.81 5.95 -9.55
C ASP A 174 -11.04 6.45 -8.12
N LEU A 175 -9.97 6.90 -7.47
CA LEU A 175 -10.02 7.63 -6.21
C LEU A 175 -9.62 9.06 -6.48
N SER A 176 -10.59 9.95 -6.61
CA SER A 176 -10.31 11.32 -7.02
C SER A 176 -11.22 12.37 -6.41
N LEU A 177 -10.68 13.60 -6.43
CA LEU A 177 -11.43 14.84 -6.41
C LEU A 177 -11.64 15.26 -7.86
N ASN A 178 -12.84 15.62 -8.28
CA ASN A 178 -13.12 16.02 -9.66
C ASN A 178 -14.10 17.20 -9.72
N HIS A 179 -13.55 18.40 -9.73
CA HIS A 179 -14.33 19.62 -9.80
C HIS A 179 -15.08 19.78 -11.14
N PHE A 180 -14.53 19.27 -12.25
CA PHE A 180 -15.22 19.36 -13.55
C PHE A 180 -16.53 18.57 -13.57
N ALA A 181 -16.60 17.50 -12.80
CA ALA A 181 -17.83 16.73 -12.59
C ALA A 181 -18.74 17.34 -11.52
N GLY A 182 -18.38 18.48 -10.93
CA GLY A 182 -19.07 19.07 -9.77
C GLY A 182 -18.84 18.30 -8.46
N ILE A 183 -17.86 17.40 -8.45
CA ILE A 183 -17.54 16.53 -7.31
C ILE A 183 -16.40 17.17 -6.51
N ASN A 184 -16.79 17.91 -5.46
CA ASN A 184 -15.87 18.69 -4.63
C ASN A 184 -15.38 17.94 -3.39
N ALA A 185 -15.50 16.60 -3.39
CA ALA A 185 -15.11 15.73 -2.31
C ALA A 185 -14.52 14.43 -2.84
N LEU A 186 -13.59 13.84 -2.09
CA LEU A 186 -12.94 12.59 -2.46
C LEU A 186 -13.99 11.51 -2.68
N THR A 187 -13.93 10.91 -3.86
CA THR A 187 -14.90 9.93 -4.33
C THR A 187 -14.15 8.70 -4.79
N LEU A 188 -14.61 7.54 -4.35
CA LEU A 188 -14.24 6.26 -4.93
C LEU A 188 -15.26 5.93 -6.01
N ALA A 189 -14.80 5.60 -7.21
CA ALA A 189 -15.62 5.09 -8.30
C ALA A 189 -15.02 3.79 -8.86
N VAL A 190 -15.91 2.86 -9.22
CA VAL A 190 -15.57 1.60 -9.88
C VAL A 190 -16.40 1.50 -11.14
N THR A 191 -15.74 1.28 -12.28
CA THR A 191 -16.38 1.16 -13.59
C THR A 191 -16.09 -0.22 -14.18
N THR A 192 -17.15 -0.90 -14.59
CA THR A 192 -17.10 -2.24 -15.17
C THR A 192 -17.93 -2.32 -16.45
N GLY A 193 -18.05 -3.51 -17.05
CA GLY A 193 -18.94 -3.71 -18.19
C GLY A 193 -20.42 -3.46 -17.85
N SER A 194 -20.80 -3.58 -16.58
CA SER A 194 -22.17 -3.33 -16.10
C SER A 194 -22.47 -1.86 -15.77
N GLY A 195 -21.46 -0.98 -15.79
CA GLY A 195 -21.61 0.46 -15.54
C GLY A 195 -20.67 0.99 -14.46
N THR A 196 -20.91 2.22 -14.03
CA THR A 196 -20.12 2.91 -12.99
C THR A 196 -20.90 3.00 -11.69
N GLN A 197 -20.27 2.61 -10.59
CA GLN A 197 -20.71 2.91 -9.24
C GLN A 197 -19.74 3.89 -8.59
N SER A 198 -20.24 4.79 -7.76
CA SER A 198 -19.40 5.71 -7.02
C SER A 198 -19.97 6.03 -5.65
N MET A 199 -19.09 6.40 -4.72
CA MET A 199 -19.47 6.86 -3.39
C MET A 199 -18.47 7.86 -2.84
N LEU A 200 -18.98 8.77 -2.01
CA LEU A 200 -18.15 9.70 -1.26
C LEU A 200 -17.36 8.97 -0.18
N VAL A 201 -16.07 9.25 -0.09
CA VAL A 201 -15.19 8.69 0.94
C VAL A 201 -15.52 9.32 2.30
N SER A 202 -15.63 8.49 3.33
CA SER A 202 -16.04 8.87 4.69
C SER A 202 -17.40 9.56 4.77
N GLY A 203 -18.29 9.31 3.79
CA GLY A 203 -19.58 9.98 3.68
C GLY A 203 -19.53 11.39 3.10
N GLY A 204 -18.36 11.87 2.64
CA GLY A 204 -18.16 13.17 2.00
C GLY A 204 -17.43 14.19 2.87
N GLY A 205 -17.35 15.43 2.37
CA GLY A 205 -16.68 16.55 3.06
C GLY A 205 -15.16 16.57 2.95
N LEU A 206 -14.55 15.51 2.41
CA LEU A 206 -13.11 15.45 2.09
C LEU A 206 -12.80 16.27 0.84
N SER A 207 -12.90 17.60 0.95
CA SER A 207 -12.44 18.53 -0.08
C SER A 207 -10.92 18.57 -0.16
N LEU A 208 -10.36 19.21 -1.20
CA LEU A 208 -8.90 19.39 -1.32
C LEU A 208 -8.27 20.03 -0.08
N ALA A 209 -8.95 21.01 0.53
CA ALA A 209 -8.47 21.63 1.76
C ALA A 209 -8.53 20.69 2.98
N ALA A 210 -9.50 19.78 3.02
CA ALA A 210 -9.61 18.78 4.08
C ALA A 210 -8.60 17.64 3.92
N LEU A 211 -8.06 17.47 2.71
CA LEU A 211 -7.04 16.48 2.34
C LEU A 211 -5.64 17.09 2.28
N ALA A 212 -5.43 18.19 3.01
CA ALA A 212 -4.11 18.81 3.07
C ALA A 212 -3.14 17.91 3.83
N GLY A 213 -2.02 17.57 3.17
CA GLY A 213 -0.97 16.72 3.73
C GLY A 213 -0.94 15.33 3.10
N VAL A 214 -0.16 14.45 3.72
CA VAL A 214 0.05 13.09 3.26
C VAL A 214 -0.98 12.16 3.88
N HIS A 215 -1.62 11.38 3.02
CA HIS A 215 -2.55 10.33 3.40
C HIS A 215 -2.02 8.95 3.02
N LEU A 216 -2.35 7.95 3.82
CA LEU A 216 -2.11 6.56 3.48
C LEU A 216 -3.43 5.96 2.96
N ALA A 217 -3.47 5.67 1.66
CA ALA A 217 -4.59 4.98 1.05
C ALA A 217 -4.30 3.47 1.02
N VAL A 218 -5.25 2.66 1.48
CA VAL A 218 -5.17 1.20 1.40
C VAL A 218 -6.42 0.66 0.71
N PHE A 219 -6.23 0.12 -0.48
CA PHE A 219 -7.26 -0.65 -1.17
C PHE A 219 -7.21 -2.11 -0.76
N ARG A 220 -8.41 -2.68 -0.63
CA ARG A 220 -8.66 -4.11 -0.59
C ARG A 220 -9.57 -4.45 -1.76
N PHE A 221 -9.12 -5.38 -2.59
CA PHE A 221 -9.89 -5.93 -3.71
C PHE A 221 -10.27 -7.36 -3.37
N ASP A 222 -11.55 -7.63 -3.25
CA ASP A 222 -12.09 -8.98 -3.12
C ASP A 222 -12.70 -9.38 -4.47
N PHE A 223 -12.03 -10.29 -5.17
CA PHE A 223 -12.55 -10.91 -6.39
C PHE A 223 -13.28 -12.21 -6.03
N ASP A 224 -14.47 -12.44 -6.60
CA ASP A 224 -15.23 -13.66 -6.37
C ASP A 224 -15.93 -14.15 -7.66
N PRO A 225 -15.84 -15.46 -7.99
CA PRO A 225 -16.48 -16.01 -9.19
C PRO A 225 -18.01 -16.06 -9.15
N VAL A 226 -18.61 -16.02 -7.96
CA VAL A 226 -20.05 -16.27 -7.74
C VAL A 226 -20.71 -15.20 -6.89
N ALA A 227 -19.94 -14.38 -6.17
CA ALA A 227 -20.40 -13.24 -5.41
C ALA A 227 -19.91 -11.92 -6.03
N PRO A 228 -20.53 -10.77 -5.69
CA PRO A 228 -20.05 -9.46 -6.09
C PRO A 228 -18.55 -9.27 -5.81
N ASP A 229 -17.81 -8.72 -6.78
CA ASP A 229 -16.46 -8.21 -6.50
C ASP A 229 -16.59 -6.94 -5.64
N VAL A 230 -15.70 -6.76 -4.67
CA VAL A 230 -15.75 -5.62 -3.74
C VAL A 230 -14.44 -4.85 -3.75
N VAL A 231 -14.54 -3.53 -3.92
CA VAL A 231 -13.43 -2.60 -3.74
C VAL A 231 -13.66 -1.83 -2.45
N THR A 232 -12.76 -2.00 -1.50
CA THR A 232 -12.81 -1.35 -0.19
C THR A 232 -11.61 -0.43 -0.05
N LEU A 233 -11.84 0.80 0.42
CA LEU A 233 -10.81 1.78 0.71
C LEU A 233 -10.76 2.03 2.22
N TYR A 234 -9.59 1.88 2.80
CA TYR A 234 -9.25 2.43 4.11
C TYR A 234 -8.39 3.67 3.89
N LEU A 235 -8.67 4.72 4.65
CA LEU A 235 -7.96 5.99 4.59
C LEU A 235 -7.32 6.26 5.95
N ASP A 236 -6.03 6.55 5.93
CA ASP A 236 -5.20 6.88 7.09
C ASP A 236 -5.21 5.82 8.22
N PRO A 237 -4.96 4.53 7.93
CA PRO A 237 -4.67 3.59 9.01
C PRO A 237 -3.37 3.98 9.72
N VAL A 238 -3.20 3.57 10.97
CA VAL A 238 -2.03 3.89 11.83
C VAL A 238 -1.38 2.66 12.47
N ASP A 239 -1.92 1.48 12.18
CA ASP A 239 -1.40 0.18 12.58
C ASP A 239 -1.75 -0.89 11.52
N SER A 240 -1.19 -2.09 11.67
CA SER A 240 -1.32 -3.18 10.69
C SER A 240 -2.53 -4.09 10.93
N ILE A 241 -3.52 -3.65 11.72
CA ILE A 241 -4.64 -4.49 12.17
C ILE A 241 -5.93 -4.03 11.47
N GLU A 242 -6.29 -4.68 10.36
CA GLU A 242 -7.47 -4.30 9.54
C GLU A 242 -8.76 -4.14 10.37
N ALA A 243 -9.00 -5.04 11.33
CA ALA A 243 -10.20 -5.03 12.17
C ALA A 243 -10.35 -3.78 13.06
N ASN A 244 -9.30 -2.96 13.21
CA ASN A 244 -9.37 -1.69 13.94
C ASN A 244 -10.04 -0.57 13.13
N TYR A 245 -10.24 -0.76 11.82
CA TYR A 245 -10.72 0.28 10.92
C TYR A 245 -12.11 -0.04 10.37
N VAL A 246 -12.91 1.01 10.26
CA VAL A 246 -14.10 1.01 9.41
C VAL A 246 -13.68 1.49 8.03
N PRO A 247 -14.07 0.82 6.94
CA PRO A 247 -13.79 1.30 5.59
C PRO A 247 -14.28 2.73 5.37
N ALA A 248 -13.44 3.55 4.76
CA ALA A 248 -13.80 4.89 4.34
C ALA A 248 -14.75 4.85 3.12
N ALA A 249 -14.63 3.83 2.28
CA ALA A 249 -15.56 3.52 1.20
C ALA A 249 -15.56 2.01 0.89
N SER A 250 -16.69 1.46 0.42
CA SER A 250 -16.79 0.09 -0.07
C SER A 250 -17.86 -0.01 -1.15
N LEU A 251 -17.46 -0.43 -2.35
CA LEU A 251 -18.33 -0.59 -3.51
C LEU A 251 -18.34 -2.06 -3.96
N ALA A 252 -19.54 -2.59 -4.20
CA ALA A 252 -19.74 -3.95 -4.69
C ALA A 252 -20.25 -3.90 -6.14
N VAL A 253 -19.54 -4.52 -7.07
CA VAL A 253 -19.94 -4.65 -8.48
C VAL A 253 -20.41 -6.06 -8.78
N ALA A 254 -20.93 -6.31 -9.98
CA ALA A 254 -21.38 -7.64 -10.35
C ALA A 254 -20.23 -8.67 -10.24
N ALA A 255 -20.58 -9.94 -10.00
CA ALA A 255 -19.61 -11.00 -9.85
C ALA A 255 -18.72 -11.15 -11.09
N SER A 256 -17.40 -11.25 -10.90
CA SER A 256 -16.41 -11.37 -11.98
C SER A 256 -16.50 -10.26 -13.04
N ASP A 257 -16.91 -9.07 -12.66
CA ASP A 257 -17.07 -7.92 -13.55
C ASP A 257 -15.93 -6.90 -13.36
N LEU A 258 -15.22 -6.95 -12.23
CA LEU A 258 -14.04 -6.14 -12.02
C LEU A 258 -12.81 -6.79 -12.65
N HIS A 259 -12.23 -6.09 -13.61
CA HIS A 259 -10.97 -6.45 -14.23
C HIS A 259 -10.03 -5.26 -14.21
N ILE A 260 -8.77 -5.47 -13.81
CA ILE A 260 -7.77 -4.40 -13.75
C ILE A 260 -6.50 -4.92 -14.39
N THR A 261 -6.04 -4.28 -15.46
CA THR A 261 -4.82 -4.69 -16.17
C THR A 261 -3.69 -3.70 -16.01
N HIS A 262 -3.97 -2.48 -15.56
CA HIS A 262 -2.96 -1.46 -15.32
C HIS A 262 -3.20 -0.77 -13.99
N HIS A 263 -2.14 -0.60 -13.20
CA HIS A 263 -2.13 0.38 -12.12
C HIS A 263 -1.71 1.74 -12.67
N GLY A 264 -2.25 2.83 -12.15
CA GLY A 264 -1.78 4.18 -12.44
C GLY A 264 -0.78 4.71 -11.43
N ALA A 265 -0.10 5.77 -11.84
CA ALA A 265 0.53 6.71 -10.92
C ALA A 265 -0.54 7.67 -10.35
N PHE A 266 -0.14 8.88 -9.98
CA PHE A 266 -1.06 9.97 -9.69
C PHE A 266 -1.53 10.61 -11.00
N SER A 267 -2.82 10.91 -11.13
CA SER A 267 -3.36 11.67 -12.26
C SER A 267 -3.76 13.07 -11.78
N GLN A 268 -3.24 14.10 -12.44
CA GLN A 268 -3.58 15.49 -12.13
C GLN A 268 -4.03 16.24 -13.39
N PHE A 269 -5.09 17.02 -13.20
CA PHE A 269 -5.66 17.93 -14.17
C PHE A 269 -5.90 19.25 -13.46
N THR A 270 -5.09 20.26 -13.78
CA THR A 270 -5.20 21.62 -13.22
C THR A 270 -5.26 22.61 -14.36
N PHE A 271 -6.14 23.61 -14.25
CA PHE A 271 -6.06 24.80 -15.08
C PHE A 271 -5.11 25.80 -14.42
N SER A 272 -4.33 26.47 -15.25
CA SER A 272 -3.28 27.44 -14.92
C SER A 272 -3.46 28.22 -13.61
N GLY A 273 -2.38 28.34 -12.82
CA GLY A 273 -2.35 29.18 -11.64
C GLY A 273 -1.01 29.14 -10.90
N ALA A 274 -0.46 30.31 -10.56
CA ALA A 274 0.83 30.42 -9.86
C ALA A 274 0.61 30.31 -8.35
N GLY A 275 0.55 29.07 -7.84
CA GLY A 275 0.42 28.86 -6.40
C GLY A 275 -0.03 27.47 -5.98
N HIS A 276 -0.52 26.65 -6.91
CA HIS A 276 -0.83 25.27 -6.62
C HIS A 276 0.41 24.49 -6.18
N VAL A 277 0.24 23.59 -5.22
CA VAL A 277 1.21 22.52 -4.96
C VAL A 277 0.70 21.29 -5.71
N PRO A 278 1.48 20.72 -6.65
CA PRO A 278 1.08 19.51 -7.36
C PRO A 278 0.97 18.35 -6.37
N GLY A 279 0.03 17.44 -6.63
CA GLY A 279 -0.07 16.22 -5.85
C GLY A 279 1.14 15.32 -6.07
N ALA A 280 1.34 14.40 -5.13
CA ALA A 280 2.45 13.46 -5.12
C ALA A 280 1.97 12.05 -4.76
N PHE A 281 2.72 11.06 -5.23
CA PHE A 281 2.47 9.64 -5.00
C PHE A 281 3.76 8.90 -4.70
N ASP A 282 3.72 8.03 -3.69
CA ASP A 282 4.90 7.38 -3.14
C ASP A 282 4.56 6.05 -2.42
N GLU A 283 5.59 5.26 -2.07
CA GLU A 283 5.53 4.10 -1.18
C GLU A 283 4.49 3.05 -1.60
N LEU A 284 4.50 2.69 -2.88
CA LEU A 284 3.56 1.72 -3.46
C LEU A 284 3.85 0.30 -2.96
N ARG A 285 2.83 -0.36 -2.42
CA ARG A 285 2.92 -1.76 -1.97
C ARG A 285 1.75 -2.57 -2.51
N TRP A 286 2.01 -3.83 -2.83
CA TRP A 286 0.99 -4.85 -3.06
C TRP A 286 1.24 -6.05 -2.15
N GLY A 287 0.20 -6.63 -1.59
CA GLY A 287 0.30 -7.76 -0.68
C GLY A 287 -0.99 -8.58 -0.61
N ASP A 288 -0.90 -9.75 -0.01
CA ASP A 288 -2.07 -10.63 0.16
C ASP A 288 -2.83 -10.31 1.46
N THR A 289 -2.26 -9.52 2.36
CA THR A 289 -2.88 -9.10 3.62
C THR A 289 -2.78 -7.60 3.84
N PHE A 290 -3.67 -7.06 4.69
CA PHE A 290 -3.62 -5.67 5.12
C PHE A 290 -2.26 -5.30 5.74
N ALA A 291 -1.67 -6.20 6.53
CA ALA A 291 -0.39 -5.98 7.20
C ALA A 291 0.80 -5.90 6.25
N ASP A 292 0.75 -6.57 5.09
CA ASP A 292 1.81 -6.51 4.08
C ASP A 292 1.96 -5.10 3.51
N VAL A 293 0.83 -4.42 3.32
CA VAL A 293 0.78 -3.08 2.75
C VAL A 293 0.71 -1.97 3.82
N THR A 294 0.67 -2.36 5.09
CA THR A 294 0.73 -1.42 6.23
C THR A 294 1.83 -1.78 7.22
N PRO A 295 3.11 -1.83 6.81
CA PRO A 295 4.19 -2.31 7.68
C PRO A 295 4.63 -1.26 8.69
N PHE A 296 3.71 -0.81 9.54
CA PHE A 296 4.01 0.17 10.59
C PHE A 296 5.16 -0.34 11.44
N VAL A 297 6.13 0.54 11.65
CA VAL A 297 7.23 0.30 12.57
C VAL A 297 6.63 0.20 13.96
N THR A 298 6.32 -1.02 14.37
CA THR A 298 5.90 -1.26 15.75
C THR A 298 7.01 -0.74 16.66
N PRO A 299 6.70 0.03 17.72
CA PRO A 299 7.67 0.30 18.76
C PRO A 299 8.13 -1.07 19.25
N GLN A 300 9.38 -1.44 18.96
CA GLN A 300 9.94 -2.79 19.12
C GLN A 300 9.30 -3.51 20.31
N ILE A 301 8.30 -4.35 20.04
CA ILE A 301 7.85 -5.32 21.02
C ILE A 301 9.08 -6.21 21.20
N PRO A 302 9.64 -6.35 22.41
CA PRO A 302 10.86 -7.15 22.62
C PRO A 302 10.64 -8.49 21.94
N GLU A 303 11.48 -8.78 20.94
CA GLU A 303 11.27 -9.97 20.12
C GLU A 303 11.09 -11.19 21.01
N PRO A 304 10.37 -12.23 20.57
CA PRO A 304 10.28 -13.49 21.31
C PRO A 304 11.64 -14.03 21.73
N SER A 305 12.70 -13.71 20.95
CA SER A 305 14.10 -13.97 21.29
C SER A 305 14.54 -13.25 22.57
N THR A 306 14.14 -12.01 22.81
CA THR A 306 14.42 -11.23 24.03
C THR A 306 13.70 -11.82 25.23
N VAL A 307 12.43 -12.22 25.07
CA VAL A 307 11.67 -12.92 26.12
C VAL A 307 12.26 -14.31 26.39
N SER A 308 12.66 -15.02 25.35
CA SER A 308 13.31 -16.34 25.44
C SER A 308 14.68 -16.25 26.10
N LEU A 309 15.48 -15.23 25.76
CA LEU A 309 16.79 -14.96 26.37
C LEU A 309 16.64 -14.56 27.83
N LEU A 310 15.63 -13.76 28.16
CA LEU A 310 15.30 -13.44 29.55
C LEU A 310 14.88 -14.70 30.32
N ALA A 311 14.01 -15.52 29.74
CA ALA A 311 13.57 -16.79 30.34
C ALA A 311 14.73 -17.78 30.52
N LEU A 312 15.60 -17.92 29.52
CA LEU A 312 16.82 -18.73 29.58
C LEU A 312 17.81 -18.17 30.61
N GLY A 313 17.96 -16.85 30.69
CA GLY A 313 18.78 -16.18 31.70
C GLY A 313 18.28 -16.45 33.12
N LEU A 314 16.98 -16.31 33.35
CA LEU A 314 16.34 -16.62 34.63
C LEU A 314 16.44 -18.11 34.99
N ALA A 315 16.24 -19.01 34.01
CA ALA A 315 16.42 -20.44 34.19
C ALA A 315 17.87 -20.79 34.54
N GLY A 316 18.84 -20.15 33.88
CA GLY A 316 20.27 -20.28 34.19
C GLY A 316 20.61 -19.86 35.62
N ILE A 317 20.09 -18.71 36.07
CA ILE A 317 20.27 -18.21 37.45
C ILE A 317 19.65 -19.19 38.46
N ALA A 318 18.44 -19.69 38.20
CA ALA A 318 17.78 -20.66 39.09
C ALA A 318 18.58 -21.96 39.22
N LEU A 319 19.12 -22.48 38.11
CA LEU A 319 19.97 -23.67 38.11
C LEU A 319 21.30 -23.45 38.85
N MET A 320 21.91 -22.27 38.69
CA MET A 320 23.14 -21.92 39.43
C MET A 320 22.91 -21.82 40.94
N ARG A 321 21.77 -21.27 41.38
CA ARG A 321 21.41 -21.21 42.81
C ARG A 321 21.27 -22.61 43.42
N ARG A 322 20.70 -23.56 42.68
CA ARG A 322 20.51 -24.94 43.15
C ARG A 322 21.83 -25.69 43.35
N ARG A 323 22.87 -25.40 42.56
CA ARG A 323 24.19 -26.05 42.69
C ARG A 323 24.96 -25.63 43.94
N ARG A 324 24.72 -24.43 44.48
CA ARG A 324 25.41 -23.94 45.69
C ARG A 324 24.89 -24.54 47.00
N GLN A 325 23.75 -25.22 46.97
CA GLN A 325 23.12 -25.80 48.17
C GLN A 325 23.45 -27.28 48.39
N VAL A 326 24.36 -27.88 47.62
CA VAL A 326 24.81 -29.26 47.88
C VAL A 326 25.88 -29.22 48.98
N PRO A 327 25.61 -29.77 50.17
CA PRO A 327 26.60 -29.87 51.25
C PRO A 327 27.79 -30.74 50.79
N ARG A 328 29.01 -30.32 51.12
CA ARG A 328 30.19 -31.17 50.99
C ARG A 328 30.26 -32.05 52.24
N ASP A 329 29.88 -33.31 52.09
CA ASP A 329 30.22 -34.38 53.04
C ASP A 329 31.61 -34.94 52.74
#